data_AF-A0A375GGH2-F1
#
_entry.id   AF-A0A375GGH2-F1
#
_cell.length_a   1.000
_cell.length_b   1.000
_cell.length_c   1.000
_cell.angle_alpha   90.00
_cell.angle_beta   90.00
_cell.angle_gamma   90.00
#
_symmetry.space_group_name_H-M   'P 1'
#
loop_
_entity.id
_entity.type
_entity.pdbx_description
1 polymer ?
#
loop_
_entity_poly.entity_id
_entity_poly.type
_entity_poly.pdbx_seq_one_letter_code
_entity_poly.pdbx_strand_id
1 'polypeptide(L)'
;MDRLTLISLSLLAAACGVAVLALPLLRDWRQRRLAARTIDAALARPRAAEAAQAPAAAQPHASAAAGVQAAARAAVPAGRTGAAAIGGQLGAQLGARVSERIDAHWLESRLGRAVVTPEDQQLLEQCGWHGLKARMLFGALRLVLPLALSLAAMLGHVGAGAAVMLAWGFGVFAVAYLVPKTLLRRRAAARLRLVDDELPVLIDMLRLLQGVGLSIDQSLQVIVAEFGGMLRVLGPELARANQQFASGRSREQTLLRISRLFDNEDLKGLIMLLTQVDRHGGAVQEPLRQFGLRLQEARKARMKEQIGRLTVKMTAVMVVSLLPVLLIITAGPGFLGVIRMLEHMGGTQ
;
A
#
# COMPACT_ATOMS: atom_id res chain seq x y z
N MET A 1 -33.27 30.12 4.02
CA MET A 1 -32.72 28.97 3.25
C MET A 1 -33.70 27.84 3.38
N ASP A 2 -34.31 27.42 2.27
CA ASP A 2 -35.38 26.43 2.29
C ASP A 2 -34.86 25.07 2.76
N ARG A 3 -35.67 24.33 3.51
CA ARG A 3 -35.34 22.97 4.00
C ARG A 3 -34.82 22.06 2.88
N LEU A 4 -35.34 22.22 1.66
CA LEU A 4 -34.89 21.50 0.47
C LEU A 4 -33.45 21.82 0.06
N THR A 5 -33.02 23.08 0.20
CA THR A 5 -31.62 23.47 -0.08
C THR A 5 -30.66 22.88 0.96
N LEU A 6 -31.05 22.84 2.24
CA LEU A 6 -30.25 22.22 3.31
C LEU A 6 -30.18 20.69 3.16
N ILE A 7 -31.28 20.04 2.74
CA ILE A 7 -31.31 18.59 2.45
C ILE A 7 -30.47 18.27 1.21
N SER A 8 -30.49 19.12 0.18
CA SER A 8 -29.65 18.93 -1.02
C SER A 8 -28.16 19.12 -0.70
N LEU A 9 -27.80 20.08 0.16
CA LEU A 9 -26.43 20.31 0.63
C LEU A 9 -25.93 19.17 1.54
N SER A 10 -26.78 18.61 2.40
CA SER A 10 -26.42 17.46 3.22
C SER A 10 -26.30 16.17 2.41
N LEU A 11 -27.14 15.98 1.39
CA LEU A 11 -27.00 14.89 0.41
C LEU A 11 -25.73 15.04 -0.44
N LEU A 12 -25.37 16.26 -0.85
CA LEU A 12 -24.11 16.53 -1.56
C LEU A 12 -22.89 16.29 -0.67
N ALA A 13 -22.95 16.71 0.59
CA ALA A 13 -21.88 16.46 1.56
C ALA A 13 -21.74 14.98 1.90
N ALA A 14 -22.85 14.25 2.05
CA ALA A 14 -22.88 12.80 2.25
C ALA A 14 -22.38 12.05 1.01
N ALA A 15 -22.78 12.47 -0.19
CA ALA A 15 -22.30 11.90 -1.45
C ALA A 15 -20.80 12.18 -1.65
N CYS A 16 -20.31 13.37 -1.31
CA CYS A 16 -18.89 13.68 -1.30
C CYS A 16 -18.12 12.85 -0.26
N GLY A 17 -18.68 12.65 0.94
CA GLY A 17 -18.09 11.81 1.99
C GLY A 17 -17.99 10.34 1.56
N VAL A 18 -19.08 9.79 1.00
CA VAL A 18 -19.12 8.43 0.47
C VAL A 18 -18.20 8.30 -0.75
N ALA A 19 -18.13 9.29 -1.64
CA ALA A 19 -17.22 9.28 -2.79
C ALA A 19 -15.74 9.33 -2.36
N VAL A 20 -15.40 10.14 -1.36
CA VAL A 20 -14.04 10.25 -0.79
C VAL A 20 -13.63 8.97 -0.06
N LEU A 21 -14.57 8.29 0.60
CA LEU A 21 -14.37 6.98 1.23
C LEU A 21 -14.33 5.81 0.23
N ALA A 22 -15.13 5.88 -0.83
CA ALA A 22 -15.18 4.88 -1.89
C ALA A 22 -13.99 5.00 -2.84
N LEU A 23 -13.42 6.18 -3.04
CA LEU A 23 -12.26 6.44 -3.91
C LEU A 23 -11.03 5.56 -3.63
N PRO A 24 -10.56 5.37 -2.38
CA PRO A 24 -9.45 4.47 -2.08
C PRO A 24 -9.83 2.99 -2.26
N LEU A 25 -11.05 2.59 -1.89
CA LEU A 25 -11.55 1.22 -2.09
C LEU A 25 -11.72 0.89 -3.59
N LEU A 26 -12.23 1.82 -4.39
CA LEU A 26 -12.30 1.71 -5.84
C LEU A 26 -10.91 1.72 -6.47
N ARG A 27 -9.96 2.52 -5.95
CA ARG A 27 -8.57 2.51 -6.44
C ARG A 27 -7.90 1.16 -6.15
N ASP A 28 -8.08 0.60 -4.95
CA ASP A 28 -7.53 -0.72 -4.60
C ASP A 28 -8.18 -1.84 -5.42
N TRP A 29 -9.51 -1.80 -5.61
CA TRP A 29 -10.22 -2.78 -6.45
C TRP A 29 -9.83 -2.66 -7.92
N ARG A 30 -9.66 -1.43 -8.42
CA ARG A 30 -9.24 -1.15 -9.80
C ARG A 30 -7.76 -1.51 -10.03
N GLN A 31 -6.88 -1.29 -9.05
CA GLN A 31 -5.49 -1.74 -9.10
C GLN A 31 -5.37 -3.26 -9.08
N ARG A 32 -6.18 -3.96 -8.27
CA ARG A 32 -6.26 -5.44 -8.29
C ARG A 32 -6.76 -5.98 -9.63
N ARG A 33 -7.77 -5.35 -10.24
CA ARG A 33 -8.26 -5.71 -11.58
C ARG A 33 -7.27 -5.41 -12.70
N LEU A 34 -6.52 -4.30 -12.60
CA LEU A 34 -5.50 -3.95 -13.59
C LEU A 34 -4.26 -4.84 -13.46
N ALA A 35 -3.86 -5.22 -12.24
CA ALA A 35 -2.78 -6.17 -11.99
C ALA A 35 -3.08 -7.56 -12.56
N ALA A 36 -4.34 -8.03 -12.46
CA ALA A 36 -4.77 -9.28 -13.10
C ALA A 36 -4.64 -9.19 -14.64
N ARG A 37 -5.07 -8.08 -15.25
CA ARG A 37 -4.96 -7.86 -16.70
C ARG A 37 -3.51 -7.75 -17.19
N THR A 38 -2.59 -7.22 -16.38
CA THR A 38 -1.16 -7.14 -16.74
C THR A 38 -0.46 -8.50 -16.66
N ILE A 39 -0.88 -9.39 -15.76
CA ILE A 39 -0.35 -10.76 -15.68
C ILE A 39 -0.82 -11.56 -16.92
N ASP A 40 -2.09 -11.46 -17.29
CA ASP A 40 -2.61 -12.10 -18.51
C ASP A 40 -1.95 -11.55 -19.79
N ALA A 41 -1.74 -10.23 -19.86
CA ALA A 41 -1.05 -9.61 -21.00
C ALA A 41 0.47 -9.94 -21.04
N ALA A 42 1.12 -10.10 -19.88
CA ALA A 42 2.52 -10.50 -19.79
C ALA A 42 2.74 -11.99 -20.12
N LEU A 43 1.76 -12.85 -19.83
CA LEU A 43 1.77 -14.27 -20.22
C LEU A 43 1.42 -14.50 -21.70
N ALA A 44 0.75 -13.53 -22.34
CA ALA A 44 0.42 -13.57 -23.77
C ALA A 44 1.58 -13.13 -24.70
N ARG A 45 2.44 -12.21 -24.25
CA ARG A 45 3.61 -11.73 -25.02
C ARG A 45 4.63 -12.81 -25.39
N PRO A 46 5.07 -13.72 -24.50
CA PRO A 46 6.00 -14.77 -24.87
C PRO A 46 5.38 -15.75 -25.87
N ARG A 47 4.10 -16.13 -25.72
CA ARG A 47 3.42 -17.01 -26.69
C ARG A 47 3.25 -16.38 -28.08
N ALA A 48 3.03 -15.07 -28.16
CA ALA A 48 2.98 -14.35 -29.43
C ALA A 48 4.36 -14.19 -30.09
N ALA A 49 5.42 -14.05 -29.29
CA ALA A 49 6.81 -14.04 -29.78
C ALA A 49 7.27 -15.44 -30.25
N GLU A 50 6.85 -16.49 -29.55
CA GLU A 50 7.14 -17.90 -29.87
C GLU A 50 6.40 -18.34 -31.15
N ALA A 51 5.17 -17.85 -31.37
CA ALA A 51 4.44 -18.05 -32.63
C ALA A 51 5.04 -17.26 -33.81
N ALA A 52 5.78 -16.18 -33.54
CA ALA A 52 6.43 -15.35 -34.56
C ALA A 52 7.88 -15.79 -34.88
N GLN A 53 8.45 -16.74 -34.13
CA GLN A 53 9.84 -17.21 -34.26
C GLN A 53 9.99 -18.63 -34.87
N ALA A 54 8.99 -19.12 -35.60
CA ALA A 54 9.21 -20.24 -36.52
C ALA A 54 10.21 -19.83 -37.64
N PRO A 55 11.11 -20.74 -38.07
CA PRO A 55 12.48 -20.36 -38.43
C PRO A 55 12.61 -19.85 -39.87
N ALA A 56 13.19 -18.67 -40.03
CA ALA A 56 13.85 -18.24 -41.26
C ALA A 56 15.29 -17.81 -40.93
N ALA A 57 16.22 -18.41 -41.66
CA ALA A 57 17.64 -18.49 -41.37
C ALA A 57 18.47 -17.24 -41.70
N ALA A 58 19.73 -17.29 -41.23
CA ALA A 58 20.94 -16.59 -41.69
C ALA A 58 21.32 -15.24 -41.01
N GLN A 59 22.55 -15.25 -40.48
CA GLN A 59 23.35 -14.20 -39.80
C GLN A 59 23.86 -13.12 -40.80
N PRO A 60 24.83 -12.20 -40.53
CA PRO A 60 25.46 -11.72 -39.27
C PRO A 60 25.67 -10.17 -39.15
N HIS A 61 26.07 -9.75 -37.93
CA HIS A 61 26.95 -8.64 -37.50
C HIS A 61 26.77 -7.16 -37.92
N ALA A 62 26.67 -6.33 -36.88
CA ALA A 62 27.40 -5.08 -36.62
C ALA A 62 27.20 -3.86 -37.56
N SER A 63 26.42 -2.90 -37.09
CA SER A 63 26.78 -1.46 -37.02
C SER A 63 25.64 -0.65 -36.40
N ALA A 64 25.97 0.57 -35.98
CA ALA A 64 25.04 1.66 -35.63
C ALA A 64 24.60 1.78 -34.16
N ALA A 65 25.60 2.00 -33.30
CA ALA A 65 25.51 2.84 -32.09
C ALA A 65 25.15 4.32 -32.38
N ALA A 66 24.23 4.60 -33.32
CA ALA A 66 23.82 5.95 -33.71
C ALA A 66 22.30 6.14 -33.85
N GLY A 67 21.48 5.13 -33.52
CA GLY A 67 20.01 5.20 -33.63
C GLY A 67 19.24 5.38 -32.31
N VAL A 68 19.90 5.30 -31.14
CA VAL A 68 19.21 5.16 -29.84
C VAL A 68 18.85 6.51 -29.20
N GLN A 69 19.37 7.63 -29.71
CA GLN A 69 19.03 8.98 -29.21
C GLN A 69 17.80 9.62 -29.90
N ALA A 70 17.23 9.01 -30.93
CA ALA A 70 16.05 9.53 -31.63
C ALA A 70 14.72 8.85 -31.22
N ALA A 71 14.76 7.65 -30.62
CA ALA A 71 13.55 6.94 -30.18
C ALA A 71 13.15 7.26 -28.71
N ALA A 72 13.99 7.96 -27.95
CA ALA A 72 13.75 8.32 -26.55
C ALA A 72 12.95 9.64 -26.36
N ARG A 73 12.43 10.25 -27.44
CA ARG A 73 11.60 11.48 -27.39
C ARG A 73 10.12 11.29 -27.76
N ALA A 74 9.65 10.07 -28.00
CA ALA A 74 8.27 9.84 -28.41
C ALA A 74 7.64 8.63 -27.72
N ALA A 75 7.28 8.79 -26.43
CA ALA A 75 6.14 8.10 -25.78
C ALA A 75 6.09 8.41 -24.28
N VAL A 76 5.75 9.65 -23.91
CA VAL A 76 5.05 9.90 -22.65
C VAL A 76 3.71 10.52 -23.00
N PRO A 77 2.59 9.77 -23.00
CA PRO A 77 1.29 10.39 -23.07
C PRO A 77 1.04 11.11 -21.73
N ALA A 78 1.42 12.38 -21.69
CA ALA A 78 0.85 13.37 -20.80
C ALA A 78 -0.65 13.46 -21.10
N GLY A 79 -1.48 12.95 -20.19
CA GLY A 79 -2.92 13.02 -20.39
C GLY A 79 -3.68 12.14 -19.43
N ARG A 80 -3.89 12.63 -18.20
CA ARG A 80 -5.11 12.44 -17.36
C ARG A 80 -4.88 13.02 -15.96
N THR A 81 -4.79 14.35 -15.88
CA THR A 81 -4.88 15.11 -14.62
C THR A 81 -5.85 16.28 -14.79
N GLY A 82 -7.08 16.00 -15.21
CA GLY A 82 -8.13 17.02 -15.38
C GLY A 82 -9.11 17.11 -14.19
N ALA A 83 -9.53 15.98 -13.63
CA ALA A 83 -10.65 15.97 -12.67
C ALA A 83 -10.25 15.88 -11.18
N ALA A 84 -9.00 15.53 -10.87
CA ALA A 84 -8.49 15.46 -9.49
C ALA A 84 -7.69 16.70 -9.06
N ALA A 85 -7.41 17.62 -9.99
CA ALA A 85 -6.59 18.80 -9.75
C ALA A 85 -7.36 19.90 -8.99
N ILE A 86 -8.65 20.09 -9.27
CA ILE A 86 -9.41 21.25 -8.77
C ILE A 86 -9.65 21.17 -7.25
N GLY A 87 -9.95 19.98 -6.71
CA GLY A 87 -10.14 19.78 -5.26
C GLY A 87 -8.84 19.77 -4.45
N GLY A 88 -7.73 19.30 -5.04
CA GLY A 88 -6.42 19.28 -4.40
C GLY A 88 -5.76 20.66 -4.35
N GLN A 89 -5.99 21.50 -5.37
CA GLN A 89 -5.34 22.81 -5.51
C GLN A 89 -5.96 23.84 -4.55
N LEU A 90 -7.28 23.85 -4.36
CA LEU A 90 -7.96 24.70 -3.37
C LEU A 90 -7.64 24.29 -1.92
N GLY A 91 -7.62 22.98 -1.62
CA GLY A 91 -7.22 22.48 -0.31
C GLY A 91 -5.75 22.74 0.01
N ALA A 92 -4.87 22.64 -1.00
CA ALA A 92 -3.44 22.96 -0.85
C ALA A 92 -3.20 24.47 -0.68
N GLN A 93 -3.97 25.34 -1.36
CA GLN A 93 -3.86 26.80 -1.22
C GLN A 93 -4.40 27.31 0.12
N LEU A 94 -5.52 26.77 0.59
CA LEU A 94 -6.05 27.07 1.93
C LEU A 94 -5.14 26.51 3.03
N GLY A 95 -4.63 25.28 2.86
CA GLY A 95 -3.67 24.67 3.77
C GLY A 95 -2.34 25.44 3.85
N ALA A 96 -1.84 25.95 2.72
CA ALA A 96 -0.62 26.76 2.68
C ALA A 96 -0.78 28.07 3.46
N ARG A 97 -1.87 28.81 3.23
CA ARG A 97 -2.16 30.09 3.91
C ARG A 97 -2.45 29.94 5.41
N VAL A 98 -3.06 28.83 5.82
CA VAL A 98 -3.27 28.51 7.25
C VAL A 98 -1.96 28.06 7.90
N SER A 99 -1.11 27.29 7.18
CA SER A 99 0.18 26.84 7.71
C SER A 99 1.21 27.96 7.91
N GLU A 100 1.08 29.06 7.18
CA GLU A 100 1.91 30.26 7.36
C GLU A 100 1.54 31.07 8.61
N ARG A 101 0.30 30.93 9.12
CA ARG A 101 -0.18 31.63 10.32
C ARG A 101 -0.13 30.80 11.60
N ILE A 102 0.03 29.48 11.49
CA ILE A 102 0.13 28.59 12.66
C ILE A 102 1.62 28.29 12.86
N ASP A 103 2.24 29.07 13.73
CA ASP A 103 3.65 28.94 14.09
C ASP A 103 4.01 27.52 14.56
N ALA A 104 5.24 27.10 14.23
CA ALA A 104 5.87 25.87 14.73
C ALA A 104 5.84 25.75 16.27
N HIS A 105 5.71 26.88 16.97
CA HIS A 105 5.61 26.97 18.43
C HIS A 105 4.36 26.29 19.03
N TRP A 106 3.21 26.27 18.32
CA TRP A 106 2.00 25.65 18.86
C TRP A 106 2.11 24.12 18.97
N LEU A 107 2.91 23.48 18.11
CA LEU A 107 3.16 22.03 18.14
C LEU A 107 4.11 21.59 19.27
N GLU A 108 4.93 22.50 19.78
CA GLU A 108 5.76 22.24 20.96
C GLU A 108 4.97 22.38 22.26
N SER A 109 3.80 23.03 22.22
CA SER A 109 2.88 23.08 23.35
C SER A 109 2.31 21.69 23.68
N ARG A 110 1.93 21.48 24.96
CA ARG A 110 1.34 20.22 25.45
C ARG A 110 0.12 19.76 24.64
N LEU A 111 -0.59 20.69 23.99
CA LEU A 111 -1.76 20.42 23.17
C LEU A 111 -1.40 19.81 21.81
N GLY A 112 -0.30 20.25 21.18
CA GLY A 112 0.17 19.70 19.91
C GLY A 112 0.62 18.23 20.01
N ARG A 113 1.33 17.89 21.10
CA ARG A 113 1.73 16.51 21.42
C ARG A 113 0.55 15.62 21.85
N ALA A 114 -0.50 16.20 22.44
CA ALA A 114 -1.71 15.45 22.80
C ALA A 114 -2.57 15.10 21.56
N VAL A 115 -2.52 15.91 20.50
CA VAL A 115 -3.31 15.69 19.28
C VAL A 115 -2.68 14.67 18.33
N VAL A 116 -1.34 14.60 18.25
CA VAL A 116 -0.62 13.62 17.43
C VAL A 116 0.14 12.66 18.32
N THR A 117 -0.43 11.47 18.53
CA THR A 117 0.17 10.44 19.38
C THR A 117 1.49 9.94 18.76
N PRO A 118 2.46 9.44 19.56
CA PRO A 118 3.73 8.96 19.02
C PRO A 118 3.57 7.84 17.98
N GLU A 119 2.51 7.02 18.10
CA GLU A 119 2.19 5.99 17.12
C GLU A 119 1.80 6.60 15.77
N ASP A 120 1.06 7.71 15.76
CA ASP A 120 0.70 8.39 14.51
C ASP A 120 1.93 9.00 13.85
N GLN A 121 2.89 9.49 14.64
CA GLN A 121 4.17 10.00 14.12
C GLN A 121 4.94 8.88 13.42
N GLN A 122 5.05 7.72 14.06
CA GLN A 122 5.71 6.55 13.47
C GLN A 122 5.02 6.11 12.17
N LEU A 123 3.68 6.07 12.14
CA LEU A 123 2.92 5.71 10.94
C LEU A 123 3.09 6.72 9.80
N LEU A 124 3.17 8.02 10.10
CA LEU A 124 3.44 9.07 9.10
C LEU A 124 4.84 8.90 8.49
N GLU A 125 5.84 8.66 9.32
CA GLU A 125 7.21 8.43 8.86
C GLU A 125 7.31 7.16 8.02
N GLN A 126 6.67 6.06 8.43
CA GLN A 126 6.56 4.82 7.62
C GLN A 126 5.90 5.08 6.26
N CYS A 127 4.96 6.02 6.19
CA CYS A 127 4.34 6.46 4.95
C CYS A 127 5.26 7.30 4.05
N GLY A 128 6.45 7.65 4.52
CA GLY A 128 7.41 8.51 3.83
C GLY A 128 7.18 10.00 4.08
N TRP A 129 6.21 10.37 4.92
CA TRP A 129 5.90 11.75 5.24
C TRP A 129 6.72 12.23 6.43
N HIS A 130 7.76 12.97 6.12
CA HIS A 130 8.73 13.46 7.10
C HIS A 130 8.49 14.94 7.40
N GLY A 131 8.85 15.35 8.62
CA GLY A 131 8.90 16.75 9.02
C GLY A 131 7.64 17.26 9.71
N LEU A 132 7.78 18.47 10.26
CA LEU A 132 6.77 19.10 11.11
C LEU A 132 5.47 19.41 10.33
N LYS A 133 5.59 19.85 9.07
CA LYS A 133 4.45 20.20 8.20
C LYS A 133 3.49 19.02 7.97
N ALA A 134 4.02 17.82 7.74
CA ALA A 134 3.19 16.62 7.55
C ALA A 134 2.41 16.25 8.82
N ARG A 135 3.06 16.39 9.99
CA ARG A 135 2.45 16.15 11.30
C ARG A 135 1.35 17.18 11.60
N MET A 136 1.59 18.46 11.31
CA MET A 136 0.58 19.52 11.42
C MET A 136 -0.64 19.23 10.55
N LEU A 137 -0.41 18.93 9.27
CA LEU A 137 -1.49 18.72 8.30
C LEU A 137 -2.38 17.52 8.70
N PHE A 138 -1.76 16.43 9.16
CA PHE A 138 -2.51 15.27 9.64
C PHE A 138 -3.29 15.56 10.93
N GLY A 139 -2.68 16.25 11.90
CA GLY A 139 -3.35 16.66 13.13
C GLY A 139 -4.55 17.57 12.87
N ALA A 140 -4.37 18.58 12.00
CA ALA A 140 -5.44 19.48 11.58
C ALA A 140 -6.55 18.72 10.85
N LEU A 141 -6.21 17.84 9.91
CA LEU A 141 -7.20 17.01 9.20
C LEU A 141 -7.99 16.13 10.17
N ARG A 142 -7.34 15.55 11.17
CA ARG A 142 -7.97 14.66 12.16
C ARG A 142 -8.89 15.38 13.14
N LEU A 143 -8.68 16.67 13.40
CA LEU A 143 -9.56 17.45 14.28
C LEU A 143 -10.62 18.24 13.51
N VAL A 144 -10.22 18.94 12.45
CA VAL A 144 -11.09 19.86 11.71
C VAL A 144 -12.11 19.08 10.87
N LEU A 145 -11.70 17.99 10.23
CA LEU A 145 -12.60 17.23 9.34
C LEU A 145 -13.76 16.57 10.12
N PRO A 146 -13.53 15.85 11.25
CA PRO A 146 -14.63 15.25 12.00
C PRO A 146 -15.52 16.30 12.64
N LEU A 147 -14.96 17.42 13.11
CA LEU A 147 -15.72 18.51 13.72
C LEU A 147 -16.64 19.18 12.69
N ALA A 148 -16.12 19.48 11.51
CA ALA A 148 -16.90 20.07 10.41
C ALA A 148 -18.03 19.12 9.94
N LEU A 149 -17.73 17.83 9.79
CA LEU A 149 -18.72 16.81 9.41
C LEU A 149 -19.79 16.60 10.48
N SER A 150 -19.39 16.60 11.77
CA SER A 150 -20.31 16.48 12.90
C SER A 150 -21.27 17.68 12.98
N LEU A 151 -20.76 18.90 12.82
CA LEU A 151 -21.58 20.11 12.82
C LEU A 151 -22.55 20.15 11.64
N ALA A 152 -22.09 19.75 10.45
CA ALA A 152 -22.95 19.62 9.27
C ALA A 152 -24.06 18.57 9.46
N ALA A 153 -23.74 17.44 10.08
CA ALA A 153 -24.72 16.40 10.42
C ALA A 153 -25.76 16.91 11.43
N MET A 154 -25.33 17.66 12.46
CA MET A 154 -26.26 18.29 13.41
C MET A 154 -27.18 19.30 12.73
N LEU A 155 -26.64 20.18 11.88
CA LEU A 155 -27.41 21.18 11.13
C LEU A 155 -28.44 20.54 10.18
N GLY A 156 -28.12 19.38 9.59
CA GLY A 156 -29.04 18.64 8.72
C GLY A 156 -30.23 17.99 9.45
N HIS A 157 -30.13 17.79 10.77
CA HIS A 157 -31.16 17.18 11.61
C HIS A 157 -31.83 18.17 12.57
N VAL A 158 -31.69 19.48 12.34
CA VAL A 158 -32.36 20.52 13.12
C VAL A 158 -33.88 20.37 12.97
N GLY A 159 -34.54 20.03 14.08
CA GLY A 159 -36.00 19.81 14.15
C GLY A 159 -36.44 18.35 14.33
N ALA A 160 -35.53 17.37 14.25
CA ALA A 160 -35.84 15.95 14.47
C ALA A 160 -35.82 15.52 15.96
N GLY A 161 -35.59 16.47 16.88
CA GLY A 161 -35.42 16.24 18.32
C GLY A 161 -33.94 16.19 18.73
N ALA A 162 -33.65 16.70 19.95
CA ALA A 162 -32.27 16.85 20.44
C ALA A 162 -31.49 15.53 20.51
N ALA A 163 -32.16 14.44 20.88
CA ALA A 163 -31.55 13.11 20.95
C ALA A 163 -31.07 12.60 19.59
N VAL A 164 -31.88 12.77 18.54
CA VAL A 164 -31.53 12.34 17.17
C VAL A 164 -30.39 13.18 16.61
N MET A 165 -30.42 14.49 16.85
CA MET A 165 -29.35 15.41 16.42
C MET A 165 -28.01 15.07 17.08
N LEU A 166 -28.00 14.81 18.39
CA LEU A 166 -26.81 14.40 19.12
C LEU A 166 -26.29 13.03 18.68
N ALA A 167 -27.18 12.06 18.46
CA ALA A 167 -26.81 10.72 18.03
C ALA A 167 -26.10 10.72 16.66
N TRP A 168 -26.65 11.46 15.68
CA TRP A 168 -26.03 11.60 14.36
C TRP A 168 -24.73 12.42 14.40
N GLY A 169 -24.71 13.52 15.15
CA GLY A 169 -23.50 14.33 15.34
C GLY A 169 -22.35 13.51 15.92
N PHE A 170 -22.62 12.73 16.98
CA PHE A 170 -21.63 11.86 17.61
C PHE A 170 -21.22 10.69 16.71
N GLY A 171 -22.18 10.03 16.05
CA GLY A 171 -21.91 8.91 15.15
C GLY A 171 -20.99 9.30 13.99
N VAL A 172 -21.29 10.44 13.34
CA VAL A 172 -20.46 10.98 12.25
C VAL A 172 -19.08 11.38 12.75
N PHE A 173 -19.00 12.04 13.91
CA PHE A 173 -17.73 12.41 14.51
C PHE A 173 -16.84 11.18 14.77
N ALA A 174 -17.40 10.14 15.39
CA ALA A 174 -16.68 8.92 15.72
C ALA A 174 -16.10 8.26 14.45
N VAL A 175 -16.93 8.08 13.41
CA VAL A 175 -16.50 7.47 12.15
C VAL A 175 -15.45 8.34 11.46
N ALA A 176 -15.69 9.64 11.32
CA ALA A 176 -14.78 10.57 10.65
C ALA A 176 -13.43 10.67 11.35
N TYR A 177 -13.39 10.53 12.68
CA TYR A 177 -12.14 10.54 13.46
C TYR A 177 -11.34 9.24 13.30
N LEU A 178 -12.01 8.09 13.17
CA LEU A 178 -11.37 6.77 13.01
C LEU A 178 -10.80 6.54 11.60
N VAL A 179 -11.47 7.07 10.57
CA VAL A 179 -11.13 6.83 9.15
C VAL A 179 -9.67 7.22 8.80
N PRO A 180 -9.17 8.43 9.10
CA PRO A 180 -7.80 8.82 8.73
C PRO A 180 -6.73 7.90 9.32
N LYS A 181 -6.91 7.48 10.58
CA LYS A 181 -5.97 6.58 11.27
C LYS A 181 -5.95 5.19 10.63
N THR A 182 -7.12 4.65 10.27
CA THR A 182 -7.19 3.34 9.61
C THR A 182 -6.60 3.37 8.21
N LEU A 183 -6.83 4.43 7.44
CA LEU A 183 -6.21 4.62 6.12
C LEU A 183 -4.69 4.74 6.22
N LEU A 184 -4.19 5.49 7.21
CA LEU A 184 -2.76 5.64 7.44
C LEU A 184 -2.11 4.29 7.79
N ARG A 185 -2.71 3.52 8.71
CA ARG A 185 -2.26 2.16 9.04
C ARG A 185 -2.24 1.22 7.83
N ARG A 186 -3.28 1.25 7.00
CA ARG A 186 -3.33 0.45 5.76
C ARG A 186 -2.21 0.83 4.81
N ARG A 187 -1.93 2.13 4.65
CA ARG A 187 -0.87 2.63 3.77
C ARG A 187 0.53 2.29 4.31
N ALA A 188 0.74 2.40 5.62
CA ALA A 188 1.98 1.99 6.27
C ALA A 188 2.22 0.49 6.10
N ALA A 189 1.20 -0.35 6.34
CA ALA A 189 1.29 -1.78 6.12
C ALA A 189 1.56 -2.16 4.65
N ALA A 190 0.99 -1.43 3.70
CA ALA A 190 1.27 -1.63 2.28
C ALA A 190 2.72 -1.28 1.93
N ARG A 191 3.28 -0.21 2.52
CA ARG A 191 4.69 0.15 2.35
C ARG A 191 5.64 -0.84 3.01
N LEU A 192 5.30 -1.36 4.17
CA LEU A 192 6.11 -2.40 4.83
C LEU A 192 6.27 -3.63 3.94
N ARG A 193 5.21 -4.05 3.25
CA ARG A 193 5.29 -5.14 2.26
C ARG A 193 6.19 -4.82 1.08
N LEU A 194 6.21 -3.56 0.63
CA LEU A 194 7.14 -3.13 -0.42
C LEU A 194 8.58 -3.18 0.07
N VAL A 195 8.85 -2.92 1.35
CA VAL A 195 10.19 -3.11 1.93
C VAL A 195 10.61 -4.58 1.85
N ASP A 196 9.72 -5.53 2.19
CA ASP A 196 9.99 -6.97 2.07
C ASP A 196 10.32 -7.39 0.62
N ASP A 197 9.66 -6.78 -0.36
CA ASP A 197 9.87 -7.07 -1.78
C ASP A 197 11.14 -6.39 -2.33
N GLU A 198 11.50 -5.21 -1.83
CA GLU A 198 12.67 -4.44 -2.23
C GLU A 198 13.97 -4.94 -1.58
N LEU A 199 13.89 -5.55 -0.39
CA LEU A 199 15.05 -5.97 0.40
C LEU A 199 15.95 -6.99 -0.32
N PRO A 200 15.43 -8.06 -0.98
CA PRO A 200 16.26 -8.97 -1.77
C PRO A 200 16.99 -8.28 -2.93
N VAL A 201 16.34 -7.29 -3.56
CA VAL A 201 16.93 -6.51 -4.66
C VAL A 201 18.10 -5.69 -4.11
N LEU A 202 17.90 -5.00 -2.98
CA LEU A 202 18.97 -4.25 -2.31
C LEU A 202 20.17 -5.14 -1.96
N ILE A 203 19.93 -6.37 -1.47
CA ILE A 203 21.01 -7.31 -1.11
C ILE A 203 21.77 -7.78 -2.35
N ASP A 204 21.07 -8.13 -3.43
CA ASP A 204 21.71 -8.57 -4.67
C ASP A 204 22.59 -7.48 -5.27
N MET A 205 22.08 -6.25 -5.26
CA MET A 205 22.80 -5.04 -5.63
C MET A 205 24.06 -4.80 -4.78
N LEU A 206 23.93 -4.86 -3.46
CA LEU A 206 25.09 -4.76 -2.57
C LEU A 206 26.10 -5.87 -2.88
N ARG A 207 25.65 -7.11 -3.06
CA ARG A 207 26.55 -8.24 -3.37
C ARG A 207 27.30 -8.03 -4.70
N LEU A 208 26.62 -7.56 -5.74
CA LEU A 208 27.24 -7.27 -7.03
C LEU A 208 28.30 -6.17 -6.92
N LEU A 209 27.99 -5.07 -6.25
CA LEU A 209 28.93 -3.94 -6.09
C LEU A 209 30.12 -4.31 -5.18
N GLN A 210 29.88 -5.03 -4.09
CA GLN A 210 30.93 -5.62 -3.25
C GLN A 210 31.76 -6.66 -4.03
N GLY A 211 31.15 -7.35 -5.00
CA GLY A 211 31.78 -8.26 -5.94
C GLY A 211 32.94 -7.64 -6.72
N VAL A 212 32.78 -6.37 -7.09
CA VAL A 212 33.76 -5.58 -7.87
C VAL A 212 34.73 -4.82 -6.96
N GLY A 213 34.63 -4.99 -5.63
CA GLY A 213 35.55 -4.40 -4.66
C GLY A 213 35.17 -2.99 -4.17
N LEU A 214 33.95 -2.51 -4.45
CA LEU A 214 33.46 -1.25 -3.86
C LEU A 214 33.29 -1.41 -2.35
N SER A 215 33.58 -0.36 -1.57
CA SER A 215 33.25 -0.35 -0.14
C SER A 215 31.73 -0.31 0.08
N ILE A 216 31.25 -0.66 1.28
CA ILE A 216 29.81 -0.62 1.60
C ILE A 216 29.26 0.80 1.40
N ASP A 217 30.02 1.79 1.83
CA ASP A 217 29.66 3.20 1.72
C ASP A 217 29.52 3.63 0.25
N GLN A 218 30.49 3.28 -0.59
CA GLN A 218 30.45 3.53 -2.03
C GLN A 218 29.27 2.80 -2.68
N SER A 219 29.04 1.54 -2.29
CA SER A 219 27.94 0.73 -2.80
C SER A 219 26.59 1.37 -2.50
N LEU A 220 26.38 1.85 -1.27
CA LEU A 220 25.16 2.53 -0.87
C LEU A 220 24.95 3.86 -1.61
N GLN A 221 26.01 4.58 -1.95
CA GLN A 221 25.91 5.80 -2.77
C GLN A 221 25.51 5.45 -4.21
N VAL A 222 26.17 4.46 -4.84
CA VAL A 222 25.86 4.00 -6.20
C VAL A 222 24.43 3.46 -6.28
N ILE A 223 23.98 2.68 -5.30
CA ILE A 223 22.61 2.15 -5.26
C ILE A 223 21.59 3.30 -5.25
N VAL A 224 21.81 4.35 -4.46
CA VAL A 224 20.90 5.50 -4.43
C VAL A 224 20.93 6.28 -5.75
N ALA A 225 22.12 6.51 -6.32
CA ALA A 225 22.30 7.31 -7.53
C ALA A 225 21.71 6.63 -8.78
N GLU A 226 22.06 5.37 -9.00
CA GLU A 226 21.74 4.65 -10.25
C GLU A 226 20.48 3.79 -10.14
N PHE A 227 20.18 3.29 -8.94
CA PHE A 227 19.12 2.29 -8.74
C PHE A 227 18.04 2.74 -7.74
N GLY A 228 18.14 3.96 -7.21
CA GLY A 228 17.17 4.51 -6.26
C GLY A 228 15.75 4.54 -6.81
N GLY A 229 15.58 4.63 -8.13
CA GLY A 229 14.29 4.55 -8.81
C GLY A 229 13.62 3.17 -8.76
N MET A 230 14.40 2.08 -8.61
CA MET A 230 13.86 0.72 -8.47
C MET A 230 13.36 0.45 -7.04
N LEU A 231 13.95 1.12 -6.05
CA LEU A 231 13.62 1.00 -4.63
C LEU A 231 12.67 2.15 -4.22
N ARG A 232 11.36 1.95 -4.36
CA ARG A 232 10.35 2.98 -4.12
C ARG A 232 10.27 3.41 -2.66
N VAL A 233 10.56 2.51 -1.73
CA VAL A 233 10.53 2.79 -0.29
C VAL A 233 11.93 2.91 0.27
N LEU A 234 12.80 1.93 0.03
CA LEU A 234 14.16 1.91 0.57
C LEU A 234 15.07 2.96 -0.07
N GLY A 235 14.91 3.28 -1.36
CA GLY A 235 15.76 4.23 -2.08
C GLY A 235 15.78 5.63 -1.44
N PRO A 236 14.62 6.27 -1.21
CA PRO A 236 14.55 7.55 -0.50
C PRO A 236 15.10 7.52 0.92
N GLU A 237 14.90 6.42 1.67
CA GLU A 237 15.45 6.31 3.03
C GLU A 237 16.98 6.12 3.02
N LEU A 238 17.51 5.35 2.07
CA LEU A 238 18.94 5.22 1.84
C LEU A 238 19.57 6.55 1.38
N ALA A 239 18.87 7.33 0.57
CA ALA A 239 19.32 8.67 0.18
C ALA A 239 19.44 9.60 1.38
N ARG A 240 18.42 9.62 2.25
CA ARG A 240 18.46 10.38 3.51
C ARG A 240 19.54 9.85 4.45
N ALA A 241 19.76 8.54 4.47
CA ALA A 241 20.86 7.96 5.22
C ALA A 241 22.21 8.47 4.72
N ASN A 242 22.48 8.38 3.42
CA ASN A 242 23.72 8.88 2.85
C ASN A 242 23.94 10.38 3.13
N GLN A 243 22.89 11.19 3.11
CA GLN A 243 22.95 12.61 3.49
C GLN A 243 23.28 12.81 4.98
N GLN A 244 22.66 12.02 5.87
CA GLN A 244 22.93 12.08 7.31
C GLN A 244 24.35 11.65 7.65
N PHE A 245 24.85 10.61 6.97
CA PHE A 245 26.24 10.18 7.08
C PHE A 245 27.21 11.27 6.61
N ALA A 246 26.94 11.88 5.45
CA ALA A 246 27.73 13.01 4.94
C ALA A 246 27.72 14.23 5.88
N SER A 247 26.66 14.40 6.69
CA SER A 247 26.57 15.44 7.72
C SER A 247 27.31 15.11 9.03
N GLY A 248 28.04 13.98 9.09
CA GLY A 248 28.85 13.58 10.24
C GLY A 248 28.18 12.63 11.23
N ARG A 249 26.98 12.10 10.94
CA ARG A 249 26.39 11.01 11.75
C ARG A 249 27.07 9.68 11.45
N SER A 250 27.17 8.80 12.44
CA SER A 250 27.75 7.48 12.21
C SER A 250 26.88 6.63 11.28
N ARG A 251 27.52 5.75 10.49
CA ARG A 251 26.84 4.84 9.56
C ARG A 251 25.83 3.97 10.28
N GLU A 252 26.21 3.43 11.43
CA GLU A 252 25.36 2.63 12.30
C GLU A 252 24.09 3.36 12.73
N GLN A 253 24.22 4.57 13.30
CA GLN A 253 23.05 5.35 13.73
C GLN A 253 22.09 5.62 12.58
N THR A 254 22.66 5.90 11.42
CA THR A 254 21.92 6.27 10.23
C THR A 254 21.15 5.09 9.63
N LEU A 255 21.78 3.91 9.56
CA LEU A 255 21.11 2.69 9.11
C LEU A 255 20.11 2.17 10.15
N LEU A 256 20.44 2.21 11.45
CA LEU A 256 19.52 1.82 12.54
C LEU A 256 18.25 2.67 12.57
N ARG A 257 18.30 3.94 12.12
CA ARG A 257 17.07 4.73 11.93
C ARG A 257 16.12 4.05 10.95
N ILE A 258 16.63 3.46 9.87
CA ILE A 258 15.80 2.80 8.84
C ILE A 258 15.17 1.51 9.40
N SER A 259 15.93 0.70 10.17
CA SER A 259 15.35 -0.50 10.80
C SER A 259 14.25 -0.15 11.79
N ARG A 260 14.47 0.85 12.67
CA ARG A 260 13.47 1.32 13.62
C ARG A 260 12.22 1.88 12.96
N LEU A 261 12.37 2.47 11.78
CA LEU A 261 11.25 3.05 11.04
C LEU A 261 10.27 1.97 10.58
N PHE A 262 10.76 0.92 9.93
CA PHE A 262 9.91 -0.12 9.33
C PHE A 262 9.63 -1.30 10.26
N ASP A 263 10.39 -1.47 11.34
CA ASP A 263 10.24 -2.58 12.30
C ASP A 263 10.20 -3.95 11.62
N ASN A 264 11.10 -4.13 10.64
CA ASN A 264 11.20 -5.33 9.83
C ASN A 264 12.43 -6.15 10.25
N GLU A 265 12.22 -7.42 10.62
CA GLU A 265 13.29 -8.25 11.18
C GLU A 265 14.39 -8.58 10.15
N ASP A 266 14.02 -8.82 8.88
CA ASP A 266 14.99 -9.07 7.82
C ASP A 266 15.83 -7.81 7.53
N LEU A 267 15.20 -6.63 7.46
CA LEU A 267 15.90 -5.36 7.29
C LEU A 267 16.84 -5.07 8.46
N LYS A 268 16.40 -5.32 9.69
CA LYS A 268 17.21 -5.19 10.90
C LYS A 268 18.41 -6.14 10.86
N GLY A 269 18.20 -7.39 10.45
CA GLY A 269 19.27 -8.37 10.24
C GLY A 269 20.29 -7.92 9.20
N LEU A 270 19.83 -7.38 8.06
CA LEU A 270 20.70 -6.80 7.04
C LEU A 270 21.52 -5.64 7.61
N ILE A 271 20.89 -4.67 8.27
CA ILE A 271 21.56 -3.51 8.84
C ILE A 271 22.62 -3.91 9.87
N MET A 272 22.29 -4.85 10.77
CA MET A 272 23.25 -5.38 11.73
C MET A 272 24.48 -5.96 11.03
N LEU A 273 24.26 -6.77 9.99
CA LEU A 273 25.34 -7.34 9.18
C LEU A 273 26.20 -6.24 8.53
N LEU A 274 25.59 -5.24 7.89
CA LEU A 274 26.33 -4.12 7.29
C LEU A 274 27.17 -3.38 8.35
N THR A 275 26.60 -3.06 9.51
CA THR A 275 27.30 -2.31 10.56
C THR A 275 28.43 -3.10 11.21
N GLN A 276 28.29 -4.43 11.33
CA GLN A 276 29.34 -5.30 11.83
C GLN A 276 30.54 -5.30 10.87
N VAL A 277 30.25 -5.41 9.58
CA VAL A 277 31.27 -5.46 8.53
C VAL A 277 31.99 -4.12 8.36
N ASP A 278 31.25 -3.01 8.40
CA ASP A 278 31.81 -1.65 8.36
C ASP A 278 32.83 -1.41 9.48
N ARG A 279 32.56 -1.92 10.69
CA ARG A 279 33.45 -1.77 11.85
C ARG A 279 34.68 -2.68 11.86
N HIS A 280 34.52 -3.94 11.44
CA HIS A 280 35.55 -4.96 11.69
C HIS A 280 36.43 -5.23 10.47
N GLY A 281 35.99 -4.84 9.26
CA GLY A 281 36.68 -5.15 8.03
C GLY A 281 36.66 -6.66 7.74
N GLY A 282 36.14 -7.07 6.59
CA GLY A 282 36.08 -8.50 6.26
C GLY A 282 35.40 -8.77 4.94
N ALA A 283 35.46 -10.03 4.49
CA ALA A 283 34.78 -10.47 3.28
C ALA A 283 33.25 -10.44 3.50
N VAL A 284 32.62 -9.35 3.09
CA VAL A 284 31.16 -9.10 3.20
C VAL A 284 30.34 -10.06 2.34
N GLN A 285 30.95 -10.56 1.27
CA GLN A 285 30.27 -11.24 0.18
C GLN A 285 29.57 -12.52 0.64
N GLU A 286 30.25 -13.36 1.44
CA GLU A 286 29.70 -14.64 1.88
C GLU A 286 28.54 -14.47 2.87
N PRO A 287 28.64 -13.64 3.93
CA PRO A 287 27.51 -13.31 4.79
C PRO A 287 26.32 -12.71 4.02
N LEU A 288 26.56 -11.77 3.09
CA LEU A 288 25.49 -11.20 2.26
C LEU A 288 24.85 -12.25 1.35
N ARG A 289 25.64 -13.16 0.78
CA ARG A 289 25.16 -14.25 -0.08
C ARG A 289 24.27 -15.20 0.72
N GLN A 290 24.72 -15.65 1.88
CA GLN A 290 23.94 -16.53 2.75
C GLN A 290 22.65 -15.85 3.23
N PHE A 291 22.73 -14.57 3.59
CA PHE A 291 21.55 -13.78 3.97
C PHE A 291 20.56 -13.67 2.80
N GLY A 292 21.04 -13.34 1.60
CA GLY A 292 20.22 -13.29 0.38
C GLY A 292 19.55 -14.62 0.04
N LEU A 293 20.28 -15.74 0.14
CA LEU A 293 19.72 -17.09 -0.06
C LEU A 293 18.59 -17.39 0.92
N ARG A 294 18.79 -17.08 2.20
CA ARG A 294 17.74 -17.23 3.23
C ARG A 294 16.49 -16.43 2.89
N LEU A 295 16.60 -15.19 2.41
CA LEU A 295 15.44 -14.39 2.00
C LEU A 295 14.72 -15.01 0.80
N GLN A 296 15.46 -15.52 -0.19
CA GLN A 296 14.86 -16.20 -1.33
C GLN A 296 14.14 -17.48 -0.93
N GLU A 297 14.72 -18.27 -0.04
CA GLU A 297 14.10 -19.47 0.53
C GLU A 297 12.83 -19.13 1.32
N ALA A 298 12.89 -18.12 2.19
CA ALA A 298 11.74 -17.64 2.94
C ALA A 298 10.62 -17.16 2.00
N ARG A 299 10.96 -16.45 0.92
CA ARG A 299 9.99 -16.04 -0.10
C ARG A 299 9.35 -17.25 -0.80
N LYS A 300 10.15 -18.24 -1.20
CA LYS A 300 9.64 -19.50 -1.79
C LYS A 300 8.72 -20.24 -0.81
N ALA A 301 9.07 -20.29 0.48
CA ALA A 301 8.24 -20.90 1.51
C ALA A 301 6.88 -20.18 1.65
N ARG A 302 6.88 -18.84 1.70
CA ARG A 302 5.64 -18.04 1.73
C ARG A 302 4.76 -18.29 0.49
N MET A 303 5.36 -18.40 -0.69
CA MET A 303 4.62 -18.72 -1.91
C MET A 303 4.02 -20.13 -1.84
N LYS A 304 4.77 -21.13 -1.37
CA LYS A 304 4.26 -22.50 -1.16
C LYS A 304 3.10 -22.53 -0.16
N GLU A 305 3.20 -21.80 0.95
CA GLU A 305 2.13 -21.70 1.95
C GLU A 305 0.86 -21.05 1.36
N GLN A 306 1.02 -19.97 0.56
CA GLN A 306 -0.10 -19.32 -0.11
C GLN A 306 -0.78 -20.27 -1.11
N ILE A 307 0.00 -20.99 -1.92
CA ILE A 307 -0.53 -22.01 -2.85
C ILE A 307 -1.27 -23.09 -2.07
N GLY A 308 -0.69 -23.61 -1.00
CA GLY A 308 -1.33 -24.62 -0.14
C GLY A 308 -2.68 -24.14 0.42
N ARG A 309 -2.74 -22.91 0.95
CA ARG A 309 -3.98 -22.31 1.44
C ARG A 309 -5.04 -22.13 0.36
N LEU A 310 -4.62 -21.78 -0.86
CA LEU A 310 -5.54 -21.67 -2.00
C LEU A 310 -6.09 -23.05 -2.38
N THR A 311 -5.24 -24.07 -2.46
CA THR A 311 -5.66 -25.46 -2.73
C THR A 311 -6.68 -25.95 -1.70
N VAL A 312 -6.43 -25.74 -0.40
CA VAL A 312 -7.37 -26.13 0.66
C VAL A 312 -8.73 -25.43 0.52
N LYS A 313 -8.75 -24.13 0.20
CA LYS A 313 -10.00 -23.39 -0.03
C LYS A 313 -10.78 -23.93 -1.23
N MET A 314 -10.09 -24.32 -2.31
CA MET A 314 -10.74 -24.88 -3.50
C MET A 314 -11.38 -26.23 -3.19
N THR A 315 -10.66 -27.12 -2.50
CA THR A 315 -11.21 -28.42 -2.09
C THR A 315 -12.41 -28.26 -1.16
N ALA A 316 -12.34 -27.35 -0.18
CA ALA A 316 -13.44 -27.10 0.74
C ALA A 316 -14.71 -26.61 0.02
N VAL A 317 -14.58 -25.62 -0.86
CA VAL A 317 -15.71 -25.11 -1.67
C VAL A 317 -16.29 -26.23 -2.54
N MET A 318 -15.43 -27.04 -3.16
CA MET A 318 -15.85 -28.16 -3.99
C MET A 318 -16.68 -29.18 -3.18
N VAL A 319 -16.17 -29.63 -2.03
CA VAL A 319 -16.86 -30.61 -1.17
C VAL A 319 -18.20 -30.06 -0.66
N VAL A 320 -18.23 -28.82 -0.18
CA VAL A 320 -19.45 -28.18 0.34
C VAL A 320 -20.51 -28.01 -0.75
N SER A 321 -20.11 -27.83 -2.02
CA SER A 321 -21.04 -27.73 -3.14
C SER A 321 -21.53 -29.08 -3.67
N LEU A 322 -20.66 -30.10 -3.67
CA LEU A 322 -20.93 -31.38 -4.33
C LEU A 322 -21.72 -32.33 -3.43
N LEU A 323 -21.44 -32.34 -2.13
CA LEU A 323 -22.14 -33.16 -1.14
C LEU A 323 -23.66 -32.93 -1.11
N PRO A 324 -24.19 -31.68 -1.03
CA PRO A 324 -25.64 -31.47 -1.04
C PRO A 324 -26.29 -31.84 -2.38
N VAL A 325 -25.61 -31.59 -3.51
CA VAL A 325 -26.11 -32.01 -4.84
C VAL A 325 -26.23 -33.54 -4.90
N LEU A 326 -25.21 -34.25 -4.41
CA LEU A 326 -25.22 -35.71 -4.39
C LEU A 326 -26.32 -36.28 -3.47
N LEU A 327 -26.57 -35.65 -2.32
CA LEU A 327 -27.66 -36.03 -1.42
C LEU A 327 -29.03 -35.83 -2.07
N ILE A 328 -29.25 -34.70 -2.75
CA ILE A 328 -30.52 -34.41 -3.43
C ILE A 328 -30.79 -35.44 -4.53
N ILE A 329 -29.78 -35.78 -5.35
CA ILE A 329 -29.93 -36.72 -6.45
C ILE A 329 -30.18 -38.15 -5.93
N THR A 330 -29.44 -38.58 -4.90
CA THR A 330 -29.52 -39.95 -4.40
C THR A 330 -30.72 -40.18 -3.49
N ALA A 331 -30.97 -39.28 -2.52
CA ALA A 331 -32.02 -39.45 -1.52
C ALA A 331 -33.37 -38.85 -1.96
N GLY A 332 -33.39 -37.93 -2.93
CA GLY A 332 -34.59 -37.25 -3.43
C GLY A 332 -35.74 -38.19 -3.80
N PRO A 333 -35.55 -39.21 -4.67
CA PRO A 333 -36.64 -40.11 -5.04
C PRO A 333 -37.12 -40.98 -3.85
N GLY A 334 -36.21 -41.39 -2.97
CA GLY A 334 -36.56 -42.14 -1.76
C GLY A 334 -37.45 -41.32 -0.81
N PHE A 335 -37.10 -40.05 -0.59
CA PHE A 335 -37.89 -39.13 0.23
C PHE A 335 -39.29 -38.89 -0.37
N LEU A 336 -39.37 -38.68 -1.69
CA LEU A 336 -40.65 -38.53 -2.40
C LEU A 336 -41.51 -39.80 -2.35
N GLY A 337 -40.89 -40.98 -2.30
CA GLY A 337 -41.60 -42.26 -2.14
C GLY A 337 -42.24 -42.41 -0.76
N VAL A 338 -41.49 -42.10 0.30
CA VAL A 338 -41.99 -42.18 1.68
C VAL A 338 -43.14 -41.21 1.93
N ILE A 339 -43.04 -39.96 1.43
CA ILE A 339 -44.11 -38.96 1.55
C ILE A 339 -45.38 -39.46 0.87
N ARG A 340 -45.29 -39.97 -0.37
CA ARG A 340 -46.46 -40.48 -1.11
C ARG A 340 -47.14 -41.65 -0.41
N MET A 341 -46.38 -42.53 0.24
CA MET A 341 -46.90 -43.66 0.99
C MET A 341 -47.60 -43.23 2.29
N LEU A 342 -47.07 -42.21 2.99
CA LEU A 342 -47.70 -41.62 4.16
C LEU A 342 -49.00 -40.86 3.80
N GLU A 343 -49.02 -40.11 2.69
CA GLU A 343 -50.23 -39.44 2.21
C GLU A 343 -51.35 -40.43 1.86
N HIS A 344 -51.02 -41.55 1.20
CA HIS A 344 -52.01 -42.59 0.91
C HIS A 344 -52.59 -43.24 2.17
N MET A 345 -51.82 -43.34 3.26
CA MET A 345 -52.33 -43.85 4.55
C MET A 345 -53.08 -42.80 5.37
N GLY A 346 -52.79 -41.50 5.17
CA GLY A 346 -53.49 -40.40 5.85
C GLY A 346 -54.80 -39.97 5.17
N GLY A 347 -54.99 -40.31 3.89
CA GLY A 347 -56.15 -39.95 3.08
C GLY A 347 -57.38 -40.85 3.20
N THR A 348 -57.34 -41.88 4.05
CA THR A 348 -58.52 -42.70 4.40
C THR A 348 -59.19 -42.16 5.66
N GLN A 349 -59.99 -41.10 5.50
CA GLN A 349 -61.06 -40.68 6.41
C GLN A 349 -62.29 -40.34 5.57
#